data_AF-A0A925W0T7-F1
#
_entry.id   AF-A0A925W0T7-F1
#
_cell.length_a   1.000
_cell.length_b   1.000
_cell.length_c   1.000
_cell.angle_alpha   90.00
_cell.angle_beta   90.00
_cell.angle_gamma   90.00
#
_symmetry.space_group_name_H-M   'P 1'
#
loop_
_entity.id
_entity.type
_entity.pdbx_description
1 polymer ?
#
loop_
_entity_poly.entity_id
_entity_poly.type
_entity_poly.pdbx_seq_one_letter_code
_entity_poly.pdbx_strand_id
1 'polypeptide(L)'
;MVLALMLLPRTSLSHDEFDETSASRISTSTNQLIMAVGEYQRAAGARRNAAAAKLRLAARERRNLLLNAIERQPGLTLRQSLPTGLTMGLPADVRDLIEQEVELTGRVTGLHGDDMRNKVSTRKYFLELTPEPHSVRYRLHAADLPDHPGHEHPAAPFVGKAVTVRALKIDGQLLLTGEGAIEAADSTGATSNITTVSGGTVSGTQNTLVLLANFQDKALSCSATQVNNLMFGPSGSVGDLYRETSASAVTFSGSVYGPWQIPYSSGVCSYSTWSNALDNMATAQGINLNNFPRRVYVFPQNVCSSAGYGSSGGTPTRAWIFYCGTTDLYAHELGHNLGFRHAWTPGSEYGDKSDIMGQSGHPLRQLNAANKIRAGWIPSARIQNVNGAGVFTIDPTAATNSVIAQALVVPKPDTKDNYFIS
;
A
#
# COMPACT_ATOMS: atom_id res chain seq x y z
N MET A 1 -29.00 3.47 38.59
CA MET A 1 -29.46 2.27 37.87
C MET A 1 -28.21 1.47 37.51
N VAL A 2 -27.93 0.42 38.28
CA VAL A 2 -26.71 -0.40 38.17
C VAL A 2 -26.89 -1.34 36.98
N LEU A 3 -26.07 -1.20 35.93
CA LEU A 3 -26.12 -2.05 34.75
C LEU A 3 -25.03 -3.11 34.86
N ALA A 4 -25.43 -4.33 35.22
CA ALA A 4 -24.56 -5.50 35.25
C ALA A 4 -24.22 -5.94 33.82
N LEU A 5 -22.93 -5.98 33.50
CA LEU A 5 -22.41 -6.43 32.22
C LEU A 5 -22.25 -7.97 32.27
N MET A 6 -23.22 -8.70 31.73
CA MET A 6 -23.08 -10.14 31.50
C MET A 6 -22.22 -10.36 30.25
N LEU A 7 -21.01 -10.90 30.43
CA LEU A 7 -20.20 -11.43 29.33
C LEU A 7 -20.79 -12.77 28.87
N LEU A 8 -21.30 -12.79 27.64
CA LEU A 8 -21.54 -14.02 26.89
C LEU A 8 -20.23 -14.42 26.19
N PRO A 9 -19.84 -15.71 26.20
CA PRO A 9 -18.62 -16.15 25.53
C PRO A 9 -18.79 -16.06 24.01
N ARG A 10 -17.89 -15.33 23.36
CA ARG A 10 -17.70 -15.40 21.91
C ARG A 10 -17.09 -16.75 21.58
N THR A 11 -17.80 -17.59 20.84
CA THR A 11 -17.20 -18.70 20.11
C THR A 11 -16.53 -18.15 18.85
N SER A 12 -15.38 -17.50 19.03
CA SER A 12 -14.37 -17.37 17.98
C SER A 12 -13.34 -18.45 18.23
N LEU A 13 -13.08 -19.31 17.23
CA LEU A 13 -11.85 -20.11 17.20
C LEU A 13 -10.68 -19.18 17.51
N SER A 14 -9.89 -19.52 18.53
CA SER A 14 -8.78 -18.68 18.97
C SER A 14 -7.73 -18.59 17.86
N HIS A 15 -7.00 -17.48 17.82
CA HIS A 15 -5.90 -17.25 16.88
C HIS A 15 -4.86 -18.39 16.93
N ASP A 16 -4.68 -19.00 18.11
CA ASP A 16 -3.77 -20.11 18.37
C ASP A 16 -4.20 -21.44 17.71
N GLU A 17 -5.50 -21.73 17.64
CA GLU A 17 -6.01 -22.99 17.06
C GLU A 17 -5.89 -23.00 15.51
N PHE A 18 -5.93 -21.82 14.89
CA PHE A 18 -5.67 -21.64 13.45
C PHE A 18 -4.17 -21.76 13.11
N ASP A 19 -3.29 -21.36 14.02
CA ASP A 19 -1.83 -21.39 13.84
C ASP A 19 -1.30 -22.85 13.84
N GLU A 20 -1.77 -23.67 14.78
CA GLU A 20 -1.32 -25.07 14.90
C GLU A 20 -1.77 -25.94 13.71
N THR A 21 -3.00 -25.72 13.21
CA THR A 21 -3.51 -26.46 12.03
C THR A 21 -2.81 -26.08 10.73
N SER A 22 -2.45 -24.81 10.57
CA SER A 22 -1.70 -24.31 9.39
C SER A 22 -0.26 -24.81 9.41
N ALA A 23 0.42 -24.71 10.55
CA ALA A 23 1.79 -25.22 10.72
C ALA A 23 1.89 -26.73 10.46
N SER A 24 0.95 -27.51 11.00
CA SER A 24 0.91 -28.97 10.80
C SER A 24 0.71 -29.36 9.34
N ARG A 25 -0.18 -28.67 8.61
CA ARG A 25 -0.40 -28.90 7.17
C ARG A 25 0.85 -28.57 6.34
N ILE A 26 1.50 -27.44 6.62
CA ILE A 26 2.74 -27.05 5.93
C ILE A 26 3.84 -28.08 6.20
N SER A 27 4.03 -28.48 7.47
CA SER A 27 5.01 -29.51 7.86
C SER A 27 4.75 -30.85 7.15
N THR A 28 3.50 -31.30 7.10
CA THR A 28 3.10 -32.51 6.37
C THR A 28 3.44 -32.42 4.89
N SER A 29 3.14 -31.28 4.25
CA SER A 29 3.44 -31.05 2.84
C SER A 29 4.95 -30.92 2.58
N THR A 30 5.72 -30.37 3.51
CA THR A 30 7.20 -30.36 3.48
C THR A 30 7.75 -31.78 3.49
N ASN A 31 7.25 -32.65 4.35
CA ASN A 31 7.68 -34.05 4.38
C ASN A 31 7.34 -34.79 3.08
N GLN A 32 6.15 -34.56 2.51
CA GLN A 32 5.75 -35.11 1.21
C GLN A 32 6.68 -34.63 0.07
N LEU A 33 7.04 -33.34 0.06
CA LEU A 33 7.98 -32.79 -0.89
C LEU A 33 9.36 -33.46 -0.77
N ILE A 34 9.90 -33.56 0.44
CA ILE A 34 11.21 -34.20 0.70
C ILE A 34 11.21 -35.66 0.23
N MET A 35 10.14 -36.43 0.52
CA MET A 35 9.99 -37.80 0.02
C MET A 35 9.97 -37.85 -1.51
N ALA A 36 9.23 -36.95 -2.17
CA ALA A 36 9.16 -36.89 -3.63
C ALA A 36 10.50 -36.50 -4.27
N VAL A 37 11.29 -35.62 -3.62
CA VAL A 37 12.67 -35.31 -4.03
C VAL A 37 13.53 -36.57 -4.01
N GLY A 38 13.48 -37.34 -2.91
CA GLY A 38 14.21 -38.60 -2.78
C GLY A 38 13.79 -39.67 -3.81
N GLU A 39 12.50 -39.79 -4.12
CA GLU A 39 12.01 -40.65 -5.20
C GLU A 39 12.57 -40.22 -6.58
N TYR A 40 12.52 -38.93 -6.89
CA TYR A 40 12.99 -38.39 -8.16
C TYR A 40 14.50 -38.60 -8.35
N GLN A 41 15.30 -38.34 -7.31
CA GLN A 41 16.76 -38.49 -7.38
C GLN A 41 17.19 -39.94 -7.62
N ARG A 42 16.48 -40.93 -7.04
CA ARG A 42 16.76 -42.36 -7.20
C ARG A 42 16.20 -42.96 -8.50
N ALA A 43 15.25 -42.30 -9.15
CA ALA A 43 14.57 -42.85 -10.32
C ALA A 43 15.34 -42.62 -11.64
N ALA A 44 15.22 -43.59 -12.55
CA ALA A 44 15.78 -43.56 -13.90
C ALA A 44 14.71 -43.89 -14.97
N GLY A 45 14.94 -43.47 -16.22
CA GLY A 45 14.06 -43.74 -17.36
C GLY A 45 12.60 -43.31 -17.13
N ALA A 46 11.64 -44.15 -17.53
CA ALA A 46 10.20 -43.86 -17.38
C ALA A 46 9.76 -43.61 -15.93
N ARG A 47 10.41 -44.24 -14.94
CA ARG A 47 10.13 -44.00 -13.51
C ARG A 47 10.53 -42.60 -13.09
N ARG A 48 11.56 -42.02 -13.71
CA ARG A 48 11.99 -40.64 -13.43
C ARG A 48 10.95 -39.62 -13.87
N ASN A 49 10.29 -39.86 -15.00
CA ASN A 49 9.20 -38.99 -15.49
C ASN A 49 8.00 -39.00 -14.54
N ALA A 50 7.60 -40.19 -14.08
CA ALA A 50 6.52 -40.33 -13.09
C ALA A 50 6.89 -39.68 -11.74
N ALA A 51 8.11 -39.88 -11.26
CA ALA A 51 8.60 -39.24 -10.03
C ALA A 51 8.67 -37.71 -10.17
N ALA A 52 9.07 -37.19 -11.34
CA ALA A 52 9.05 -35.75 -11.62
C ALA A 52 7.62 -35.17 -11.58
N ALA A 53 6.62 -35.91 -12.07
CA ALA A 53 5.22 -35.49 -11.99
C ALA A 53 4.73 -35.41 -10.53
N LYS A 54 5.03 -36.42 -9.70
CA LYS A 54 4.72 -36.40 -8.26
C LYS A 54 5.41 -35.25 -7.53
N LEU A 55 6.70 -35.04 -7.82
CA LEU A 55 7.50 -33.96 -7.25
C LEU A 55 6.88 -32.59 -7.53
N ARG A 56 6.45 -32.35 -8.78
CA ARG A 56 5.75 -31.10 -9.14
C ARG A 56 4.43 -30.91 -8.41
N LEU A 57 3.67 -31.99 -8.20
CA LEU A 57 2.41 -31.92 -7.47
C LEU A 57 2.66 -31.54 -6.01
N ALA A 58 3.58 -32.23 -5.33
CA ALA A 58 3.95 -31.93 -3.95
C ALA A 58 4.48 -30.49 -3.80
N ALA A 59 5.30 -30.01 -4.73
CA ALA A 59 5.80 -28.64 -4.73
C ALA A 59 4.66 -27.61 -4.90
N ARG A 60 3.68 -27.86 -5.79
CA ARG A 60 2.51 -26.98 -5.95
C ARG A 60 1.63 -26.93 -4.71
N GLU A 61 1.34 -28.08 -4.11
CA GLU A 61 0.53 -28.15 -2.90
C GLU A 61 1.17 -27.37 -1.75
N ARG A 62 2.46 -27.59 -1.52
CA ARG A 62 3.22 -26.85 -0.49
C ARG A 62 3.27 -25.36 -0.77
N ARG A 63 3.54 -24.97 -2.03
CA ARG A 63 3.55 -23.56 -2.46
C ARG A 63 2.23 -22.87 -2.12
N ASN A 64 1.09 -23.50 -2.40
CA ASN A 64 -0.22 -22.91 -2.11
C ASN A 64 -0.43 -22.69 -0.60
N LEU A 65 0.04 -23.62 0.24
CA LEU A 65 -0.02 -23.47 1.69
C LEU A 65 0.88 -22.30 2.16
N LEU A 66 2.11 -22.20 1.65
CA LEU A 66 3.01 -21.08 1.98
C LEU A 66 2.50 -19.73 1.48
N LEU A 67 1.89 -19.66 0.29
CA LEU A 67 1.28 -18.44 -0.22
C LEU A 67 0.07 -17.98 0.62
N ASN A 68 -0.62 -18.91 1.28
CA ASN A 68 -1.66 -18.54 2.24
C ASN A 68 -1.04 -18.07 3.58
N ALA A 69 -0.02 -18.78 4.05
CA ALA A 69 0.66 -18.48 5.29
C ALA A 69 1.38 -17.12 5.23
N ILE A 70 2.04 -16.77 4.14
CA ILE A 70 2.81 -15.52 4.05
C ILE A 70 1.91 -14.28 4.18
N GLU A 71 0.67 -14.37 3.73
CA GLU A 71 -0.33 -13.29 3.80
C GLU A 71 -0.94 -13.10 5.20
N ARG A 72 -0.98 -14.17 6.01
CA ARG A 72 -1.69 -14.19 7.30
C ARG A 72 -0.75 -14.29 8.50
N GLN A 73 0.35 -15.00 8.33
CA GLN A 73 1.33 -15.43 9.33
C GLN A 73 2.73 -15.49 8.68
N PRO A 74 3.29 -14.34 8.26
CA PRO A 74 4.60 -14.29 7.61
C PRO A 74 5.70 -14.94 8.45
N GLY A 75 5.65 -14.81 9.78
CA GLY A 75 6.58 -15.48 10.70
C GLY A 75 6.53 -17.01 10.63
N LEU A 76 5.34 -17.60 10.44
CA LEU A 76 5.21 -19.06 10.24
C LEU A 76 5.87 -19.48 8.92
N THR A 77 5.69 -18.69 7.86
CA THR A 77 6.30 -18.98 6.54
C THR A 77 7.82 -19.01 6.64
N LEU A 78 8.42 -18.07 7.38
CA LEU A 78 9.86 -18.05 7.60
C LEU A 78 10.33 -19.29 8.39
N ARG A 79 9.62 -19.66 9.46
CA ARG A 79 9.96 -20.86 10.27
C ARG A 79 9.81 -22.18 9.50
N GLN A 80 8.94 -22.22 8.49
CA GLN A 80 8.65 -23.41 7.68
C GLN A 80 9.40 -23.45 6.36
N SER A 81 10.28 -22.48 6.07
CA SER A 81 11.04 -22.42 4.83
C SER A 81 12.00 -23.60 4.69
N LEU A 82 12.20 -24.08 3.46
CA LEU A 82 13.14 -25.15 3.17
C LEU A 82 14.58 -24.72 3.49
N PRO A 83 15.40 -25.62 4.07
CA PRO A 83 16.82 -25.39 4.24
C PRO A 83 17.53 -25.14 2.89
N THR A 84 18.56 -24.30 2.92
CA THR A 84 19.43 -24.03 1.77
C THR A 84 20.04 -25.35 1.27
N GLY A 85 19.94 -25.61 -0.05
CA GLY A 85 20.55 -26.78 -0.70
C GLY A 85 19.59 -27.90 -1.11
N LEU A 86 18.34 -27.91 -0.63
CA LEU A 86 17.30 -28.88 -1.07
C LEU A 86 16.91 -28.72 -2.55
N THR A 87 17.32 -27.63 -3.19
CA THR A 87 17.02 -27.27 -4.58
C THR A 87 18.03 -27.83 -5.59
N MET A 88 19.18 -28.34 -5.13
CA MET A 88 20.24 -28.85 -6.00
C MET A 88 19.79 -30.13 -6.73
N GLY A 89 19.86 -30.10 -8.06
CA GLY A 89 19.48 -31.24 -8.91
C GLY A 89 17.97 -31.40 -9.17
N LEU A 90 17.12 -30.48 -8.69
CA LEU A 90 15.70 -30.47 -9.03
C LEU A 90 15.44 -29.91 -10.45
N PRO A 91 14.40 -30.38 -11.15
CA PRO A 91 13.96 -29.79 -12.41
C PRO A 91 13.66 -28.29 -12.29
N ALA A 92 13.94 -27.51 -13.35
CA ALA A 92 13.74 -26.06 -13.33
C ALA A 92 12.31 -25.64 -12.98
N ASP A 93 11.32 -26.34 -13.54
CA ASP A 93 9.90 -26.12 -13.29
C ASP A 93 9.44 -26.51 -11.88
N VAL A 94 10.23 -27.28 -11.13
CA VAL A 94 10.02 -27.52 -9.69
C VAL A 94 10.71 -26.43 -8.86
N ARG A 95 11.90 -25.97 -9.28
CA ARG A 95 12.60 -24.87 -8.60
C ARG A 95 11.78 -23.58 -8.59
N ASP A 96 11.01 -23.33 -9.65
CA ASP A 96 10.11 -22.17 -9.74
C ASP A 96 8.89 -22.27 -8.81
N LEU A 97 8.60 -23.47 -8.27
CA LEU A 97 7.49 -23.72 -7.36
C LEU A 97 7.88 -23.66 -5.88
N ILE A 98 9.17 -23.70 -5.57
CA ILE A 98 9.66 -23.66 -4.20
C ILE A 98 10.29 -22.31 -3.91
N GLU A 99 10.32 -21.96 -2.63
CA GLU A 99 10.92 -20.74 -2.14
C GLU A 99 12.43 -20.69 -2.42
N GLN A 100 12.92 -19.48 -2.70
CA GLN A 100 14.32 -19.22 -3.02
C GLN A 100 14.80 -18.00 -2.25
N GLU A 101 15.95 -18.08 -1.61
CA GLU A 101 16.62 -16.90 -1.08
C GLU A 101 17.11 -16.04 -2.25
N VAL A 102 16.77 -14.76 -2.22
CA VAL A 102 17.13 -13.80 -3.26
C VAL A 102 17.66 -12.51 -2.63
N GLU A 103 18.54 -11.86 -3.38
CA GLU A 103 18.91 -10.47 -3.16
C GLU A 103 18.49 -9.67 -4.41
N LEU A 104 17.62 -8.68 -4.22
CA LEU A 104 17.03 -7.91 -5.31
C LEU A 104 17.15 -6.42 -5.04
N THR A 105 17.53 -5.64 -6.04
CA THR A 105 17.55 -4.18 -5.99
C THR A 105 16.35 -3.60 -6.74
N GLY A 106 15.63 -2.69 -6.10
CA GLY A 106 14.44 -2.07 -6.69
C GLY A 106 13.96 -0.86 -5.89
N ARG A 107 12.83 -0.29 -6.30
CA ARG A 107 12.18 0.83 -5.60
C ARG A 107 11.06 0.32 -4.72
N VAL A 108 10.96 0.82 -3.49
CA VAL A 108 9.81 0.50 -2.63
C VAL A 108 8.61 1.37 -2.99
N THR A 109 7.46 0.76 -3.21
CA THR A 109 6.17 1.46 -3.33
C THR A 109 5.20 1.04 -2.23
N GLY A 110 4.40 1.99 -1.77
CA GLY A 110 3.31 1.75 -0.82
C GLY A 110 1.97 1.69 -1.53
N LEU A 111 1.00 1.01 -0.91
CA LEU A 111 -0.41 1.02 -1.29
C LEU A 111 -1.26 1.12 -0.03
N HIS A 112 -2.09 2.15 0.04
CA HIS A 112 -3.14 2.32 1.02
C HIS A 112 -4.46 1.84 0.41
N GLY A 113 -5.28 1.20 1.22
CA GLY A 113 -6.61 0.76 0.82
C GLY A 113 -7.60 1.00 1.95
N ASP A 114 -8.67 1.72 1.63
CA ASP A 114 -9.45 2.41 2.64
C ASP A 114 -10.91 1.95 2.62
N ASP A 115 -11.26 1.08 3.57
CA ASP A 115 -12.64 0.71 3.83
C ASP A 115 -13.28 1.77 4.72
N MET A 116 -13.72 2.84 4.07
CA MET A 116 -14.36 4.00 4.70
C MET A 116 -15.63 3.64 5.48
N ARG A 117 -16.32 2.54 5.10
CA ARG A 117 -17.55 2.10 5.76
C ARG A 117 -17.23 1.46 7.11
N ASN A 118 -16.22 0.59 7.15
CA ASN A 118 -15.83 -0.12 8.36
C ASN A 118 -14.73 0.61 9.16
N LYS A 119 -14.21 1.73 8.63
CA LYS A 119 -13.12 2.53 9.22
C LYS A 119 -11.84 1.70 9.39
N VAL A 120 -11.56 0.87 8.40
CA VAL A 120 -10.39 -0.01 8.37
C VAL A 120 -9.51 0.39 7.20
N SER A 121 -8.23 0.65 7.47
CA SER A 121 -7.23 0.77 6.43
C SER A 121 -6.44 -0.52 6.25
N THR A 122 -5.87 -0.69 5.06
CA THR A 122 -4.85 -1.68 4.78
C THR A 122 -3.64 -1.00 4.18
N ARG A 123 -2.44 -1.45 4.56
CA ARG A 123 -1.19 -0.97 4.00
C ARG A 123 -0.41 -2.14 3.43
N LYS A 124 0.05 -2.01 2.20
CA LYS A 124 0.88 -3.01 1.52
C LYS A 124 2.11 -2.33 0.94
N TYR A 125 3.22 -3.04 0.97
CA TYR A 125 4.49 -2.56 0.42
C TYR A 125 4.94 -3.50 -0.68
N PHE A 126 5.63 -2.94 -1.66
CA PHE A 126 6.08 -3.67 -2.84
C PHE A 126 7.48 -3.26 -3.21
N LEU A 127 8.24 -4.19 -3.79
CA LEU A 127 9.50 -3.92 -4.48
C LEU A 127 9.24 -3.96 -5.98
N GLU A 128 9.50 -2.84 -6.66
CA GLU A 128 9.42 -2.71 -8.11
C GLU A 128 10.82 -2.75 -8.71
N LEU A 129 11.10 -3.76 -9.52
CA LEU A 129 12.36 -3.87 -10.24
C LEU A 129 12.37 -2.92 -11.44
N THR A 130 13.51 -2.30 -11.71
CA THR A 130 13.71 -1.35 -12.83
C THR A 130 14.61 -1.96 -13.91
N PRO A 131 14.46 -1.57 -15.20
CA PRO A 131 13.50 -0.59 -15.72
C PRO A 131 12.23 -1.24 -16.34
N GLU A 132 11.18 -0.41 -16.45
CA GLU A 132 9.99 -0.61 -17.30
C GLU A 132 10.34 -1.11 -18.73
N PRO A 133 9.42 -1.76 -19.48
CA PRO A 133 7.94 -1.69 -19.41
C PRO A 133 7.27 -2.86 -18.67
N HIS A 134 8.05 -3.80 -18.15
CA HIS A 134 7.54 -4.91 -17.33
C HIS A 134 8.24 -4.88 -15.98
N SER A 135 7.99 -3.80 -15.22
CA SER A 135 8.43 -3.73 -13.82
C SER A 135 7.86 -4.95 -13.09
N VAL A 136 8.72 -5.92 -12.77
CA VAL A 136 8.33 -7.05 -11.94
C VAL A 136 8.10 -6.48 -10.55
N ARG A 137 6.88 -6.67 -10.04
CA ARG A 137 6.45 -6.15 -8.75
C ARG A 137 6.27 -7.30 -7.79
N TYR A 138 7.00 -7.27 -6.69
CA TYR A 138 6.87 -8.24 -5.62
C TYR A 138 6.22 -7.59 -4.41
N ARG A 139 5.29 -8.29 -3.76
CA ARG A 139 4.75 -7.84 -2.47
C ARG A 139 5.74 -8.18 -1.35
N LEU A 140 6.04 -7.19 -0.52
CA LEU A 140 6.92 -7.32 0.63
C LEU A 140 6.12 -7.71 1.87
N HIS A 141 6.68 -8.65 2.64
CA HIS A 141 6.19 -9.10 3.94
C HIS A 141 7.33 -9.11 4.95
N ALA A 142 7.01 -8.96 6.22
CA ALA A 142 7.98 -9.06 7.32
C ALA A 142 7.51 -10.10 8.33
N ALA A 143 8.41 -10.99 8.76
CA ALA A 143 8.12 -12.05 9.72
C ALA A 143 7.78 -11.51 11.12
N ASP A 144 8.39 -10.37 11.48
CA ASP A 144 8.29 -9.73 12.79
C ASP A 144 7.56 -8.39 12.69
N LEU A 145 6.23 -8.45 12.69
CA LEU A 145 5.43 -7.33 13.16
C LEU A 145 4.65 -7.86 14.35
N PRO A 146 5.07 -7.58 15.60
CA PRO A 146 4.16 -7.69 16.72
C PRO A 146 2.92 -6.88 16.35
N ASP A 147 1.73 -7.45 16.57
CA ASP A 147 0.45 -6.75 16.51
C ASP A 147 0.37 -5.71 17.65
N HIS A 148 1.28 -4.74 17.66
CA HIS A 148 1.20 -3.55 18.48
C HIS A 148 0.85 -2.36 17.59
N PRO A 149 -0.10 -1.51 18.03
CA PRO A 149 -0.38 -0.24 17.36
C PRO A 149 0.87 0.65 17.45
N GLY A 150 1.71 0.63 16.41
CA GLY A 150 2.94 1.42 16.36
C GLY A 150 4.09 0.79 15.56
N HIS A 151 4.10 -0.51 15.31
CA HIS A 151 5.14 -1.12 14.46
C HIS A 151 4.80 -0.93 12.99
N GLU A 152 5.48 0.04 12.36
CA GLU A 152 5.42 0.25 10.92
C GLU A 152 6.20 -0.87 10.22
N HIS A 153 5.67 -1.40 9.10
CA HIS A 153 6.40 -2.38 8.28
C HIS A 153 7.83 -1.88 7.98
N PRO A 154 8.87 -2.73 8.04
CA PRO A 154 10.26 -2.32 7.79
C PRO A 154 10.50 -1.60 6.45
N ALA A 155 9.60 -1.73 5.49
CA ALA A 155 9.69 -1.12 4.17
C ALA A 155 9.12 0.30 4.13
N ALA A 156 8.30 0.68 5.11
CA ALA A 156 7.62 1.97 5.12
C ALA A 156 8.57 3.18 5.11
N PRO A 157 9.69 3.20 5.87
CA PRO A 157 10.68 4.28 5.80
C PRO A 157 11.40 4.40 4.45
N PHE A 158 11.27 3.38 3.60
CA PHE A 158 11.92 3.29 2.30
C PHE A 158 10.98 3.56 1.12
N VAL A 159 9.68 3.80 1.35
CA VAL A 159 8.74 4.15 0.27
C VAL A 159 9.30 5.32 -0.56
N GLY A 160 9.42 5.11 -1.87
CA GLY A 160 10.01 6.08 -2.79
C GLY A 160 11.53 6.01 -2.92
N LYS A 161 12.22 5.14 -2.19
CA LYS A 161 13.68 4.98 -2.25
C LYS A 161 14.06 3.71 -3.00
N ALA A 162 15.24 3.74 -3.60
CA ALA A 162 15.91 2.54 -4.10
C ALA A 162 16.52 1.79 -2.92
N VAL A 163 16.30 0.48 -2.90
CA VAL A 163 16.77 -0.42 -1.84
C VAL A 163 17.32 -1.71 -2.43
N THR A 164 18.21 -2.35 -1.69
CA THR A 164 18.53 -3.76 -1.84
C THR A 164 17.78 -4.54 -0.77
N VAL A 165 17.10 -5.62 -1.19
CA VAL A 165 16.29 -6.47 -0.33
C VAL A 165 16.84 -7.88 -0.35
N ARG A 166 17.15 -8.42 0.82
CA ARG A 166 17.43 -9.85 1.06
C ARG A 166 16.14 -10.51 1.57
N ALA A 167 15.63 -11.49 0.83
CA ALA A 167 14.32 -12.06 1.12
C ALA A 167 14.21 -13.52 0.68
N LEU A 168 13.26 -14.21 1.30
CA LEU A 168 12.73 -15.47 0.80
C LEU A 168 11.65 -15.17 -0.25
N LYS A 169 11.92 -15.50 -1.50
CA LYS A 169 11.00 -15.34 -2.63
C LYS A 169 10.13 -16.57 -2.81
N ILE A 170 8.83 -16.38 -2.86
CA ILE A 170 7.87 -17.38 -3.33
C ILE A 170 6.89 -16.71 -4.28
N ASP A 171 6.97 -17.09 -5.56
CA ASP A 171 6.19 -16.46 -6.64
C ASP A 171 6.35 -14.92 -6.66
N GLY A 172 5.25 -14.16 -6.63
CA GLY A 172 5.21 -12.70 -6.53
C GLY A 172 5.37 -12.13 -5.12
N GLN A 173 5.82 -12.93 -4.14
CA GLN A 173 5.95 -12.54 -2.73
C GLN A 173 7.42 -12.58 -2.28
N LEU A 174 7.82 -11.60 -1.48
CA LEU A 174 9.13 -11.53 -0.82
C LEU A 174 8.92 -11.39 0.69
N LEU A 175 9.46 -12.34 1.45
CA LEU A 175 9.48 -12.31 2.91
C LEU A 175 10.86 -11.88 3.39
N LEU A 176 10.94 -10.73 4.08
CA LEU A 176 12.18 -10.22 4.65
C LEU A 176 12.73 -11.19 5.70
N THR A 177 14.02 -11.52 5.62
CA THR A 177 14.67 -12.57 6.42
C THR A 177 15.30 -12.07 7.72
N GLY A 178 14.78 -10.99 8.30
CA GLY A 178 15.22 -10.44 9.59
C GLY A 178 15.76 -9.01 9.52
N GLU A 179 16.50 -8.60 10.55
CA GLU A 179 17.11 -7.26 10.62
C GLU A 179 18.11 -7.04 9.48
N GLY A 180 18.15 -5.81 8.94
CA GLY A 180 19.00 -5.47 7.79
C GLY A 180 18.54 -6.09 6.47
N ALA A 181 17.43 -6.83 6.42
CA ALA A 181 16.93 -7.42 5.17
C ALA A 181 16.54 -6.39 4.10
N ILE A 182 16.43 -5.11 4.46
CA ILE A 182 16.18 -4.00 3.54
C ILE A 182 17.13 -2.84 3.85
N GLU A 183 17.89 -2.44 2.85
CA GLU A 183 18.94 -1.41 2.97
C GLU A 183 18.84 -0.44 1.79
N ALA A 184 19.19 0.83 2.00
CA ALA A 184 19.22 1.80 0.90
C ALA A 184 20.29 1.40 -0.13
N ALA A 185 19.95 1.41 -1.42
CA ALA A 185 20.87 0.98 -2.47
C ALA A 185 22.11 1.89 -2.62
N ASP A 186 22.05 3.13 -2.10
CA ASP A 186 23.13 4.13 -2.18
C ASP A 186 24.09 4.15 -0.98
N SER A 187 23.98 3.22 -0.01
CA SER A 187 24.84 3.28 1.18
C SER A 187 26.21 2.64 0.97
N THR A 188 27.18 3.43 0.50
CA THR A 188 28.58 3.23 0.90
C THR A 188 28.72 3.53 2.40
N GLY A 189 28.54 2.51 3.24
CA GLY A 189 29.23 2.36 4.53
C GLY A 189 29.19 3.47 5.59
N ALA A 190 28.20 4.35 5.64
CA ALA A 190 28.05 5.32 6.72
C ALA A 190 26.78 5.06 7.54
N THR A 191 26.97 4.60 8.78
CA THR A 191 25.97 4.62 9.86
C THR A 191 25.57 6.05 10.17
N SER A 192 24.64 6.59 9.38
CA SER A 192 24.07 7.91 9.60
C SER A 192 22.87 7.79 10.52
N ASN A 193 23.00 8.37 11.71
CA ASN A 193 21.87 8.71 12.57
C ASN A 193 20.84 9.48 11.74
N ILE A 194 19.69 8.85 11.47
CA ILE A 194 18.59 9.46 10.74
C ILE A 194 17.96 10.53 11.66
N THR A 195 18.47 11.75 11.58
CA THR A 195 17.76 12.97 11.99
C THR A 195 16.76 13.30 10.89
N THR A 196 15.46 13.26 11.23
CA THR A 196 14.30 13.78 10.49
C THR A 196 14.54 14.15 9.03
N VAL A 197 14.18 13.24 8.12
CA VAL A 197 14.15 13.49 6.67
C VAL A 197 13.12 14.58 6.39
N SER A 198 13.57 15.76 5.99
CA SER A 198 12.76 16.69 5.20
C SER A 198 12.42 15.99 3.89
N GLY A 199 11.23 15.41 3.79
CA GLY A 199 10.67 15.08 2.49
C GLY A 199 10.69 16.32 1.60
N GLY A 200 11.00 16.18 0.32
CA GLY A 200 10.96 17.32 -0.60
C GLY A 200 9.58 17.98 -0.57
N THR A 201 9.54 19.31 -0.67
CA THR A 201 8.27 20.06 -0.69
C THR A 201 7.39 19.57 -1.83
N VAL A 202 6.16 19.15 -1.50
CA VAL A 202 5.17 18.76 -2.50
C VAL A 202 4.73 20.01 -3.24
N SER A 203 5.12 20.14 -4.50
CA SER A 203 4.90 21.38 -5.27
C SER A 203 4.81 21.12 -6.77
N GLY A 204 4.38 22.15 -7.51
CA GLY A 204 4.27 22.15 -8.96
C GLY A 204 2.95 21.63 -9.48
N THR A 205 2.89 21.50 -10.81
CA THR A 205 1.71 20.96 -11.51
C THR A 205 1.72 19.44 -11.48
N GLN A 206 0.63 18.87 -10.97
CA GLN A 206 0.42 17.44 -10.85
C GLN A 206 -0.38 16.93 -12.05
N ASN A 207 0.30 16.72 -13.17
CA ASN A 207 -0.32 16.19 -14.40
C ASN A 207 -0.95 14.82 -14.11
N THR A 208 -2.26 14.71 -14.28
CA THR A 208 -3.06 13.56 -13.85
C THR A 208 -3.92 13.03 -15.00
N LEU A 209 -3.78 11.75 -15.31
CA LEU A 209 -4.66 11.05 -16.25
C LEU A 209 -5.78 10.35 -15.47
N VAL A 210 -7.03 10.57 -15.87
CA VAL A 210 -8.19 9.88 -15.25
C VAL A 210 -8.81 8.94 -16.29
N LEU A 211 -8.82 7.65 -16.01
CA LEU A 211 -9.34 6.60 -16.90
C LEU A 211 -10.56 5.94 -16.29
N LEU A 212 -11.67 5.94 -17.03
CA LEU A 212 -12.96 5.41 -16.59
C LEU A 212 -13.20 4.05 -17.24
N ALA A 213 -13.79 3.12 -16.51
CA ALA A 213 -14.15 1.79 -17.01
C ALA A 213 -15.62 1.44 -16.79
N ASN A 214 -16.14 0.60 -17.68
CA ASN A 214 -17.30 -0.26 -17.45
C ASN A 214 -16.80 -1.71 -17.29
N PHE A 215 -17.36 -2.45 -16.34
CA PHE A 215 -17.25 -3.91 -16.28
C PHE A 215 -18.24 -4.57 -17.25
N GLN A 216 -18.02 -5.84 -17.60
CA GLN A 216 -18.94 -6.61 -18.47
C GLN A 216 -20.37 -6.69 -17.91
N ASP A 217 -20.48 -6.73 -16.59
CA ASP A 217 -21.71 -6.89 -15.83
C ASP A 217 -22.22 -5.57 -15.22
N LYS A 218 -21.45 -4.47 -15.33
CA LYS A 218 -21.78 -3.22 -14.63
C LYS A 218 -21.19 -1.98 -15.31
N ALA A 219 -22.06 -1.04 -15.67
CA ALA A 219 -21.67 0.27 -16.19
C ALA A 219 -21.34 1.27 -15.07
N LEU A 220 -20.47 2.24 -15.39
CA LEU A 220 -20.16 3.37 -14.51
C LEU A 220 -21.34 4.35 -14.47
N SER A 221 -21.72 4.80 -13.27
CA SER A 221 -22.85 5.70 -13.10
C SER A 221 -22.54 7.17 -13.39
N CYS A 222 -21.26 7.55 -13.47
CA CYS A 222 -20.82 8.92 -13.74
C CYS A 222 -20.33 9.07 -15.19
N SER A 223 -20.58 10.25 -15.78
CA SER A 223 -20.01 10.66 -17.06
C SER A 223 -18.57 11.18 -16.92
N ALA A 224 -17.80 11.13 -18.00
CA ALA A 224 -16.46 11.73 -18.06
C ALA A 224 -16.48 13.23 -17.71
N THR A 225 -17.50 13.97 -18.17
CA THR A 225 -17.67 15.40 -17.84
C THR A 225 -17.87 15.64 -16.34
N GLN A 226 -18.69 14.81 -15.68
CA GLN A 226 -18.87 14.91 -14.23
C GLN A 226 -17.56 14.66 -13.48
N VAL A 227 -16.82 13.62 -13.87
CA VAL A 227 -15.51 13.32 -13.27
C VAL A 227 -14.49 14.42 -13.55
N ASN A 228 -14.50 15.00 -14.76
CA ASN A 228 -13.65 16.13 -15.11
C ASN A 228 -13.92 17.36 -14.24
N ASN A 229 -15.19 17.72 -14.04
CA ASN A 229 -15.56 18.86 -13.19
C ASN A 229 -15.19 18.61 -11.72
N LEU A 230 -15.37 17.38 -11.25
CA LEU A 230 -15.00 16.96 -9.91
C LEU A 230 -13.48 17.03 -9.68
N MET A 231 -12.69 16.66 -10.68
CA MET A 231 -11.22 16.65 -10.59
C MET A 231 -10.58 18.01 -10.83
N PHE A 232 -11.02 18.72 -11.87
CA PHE A 232 -10.33 19.88 -12.44
C PHE A 232 -11.22 21.13 -12.56
N GLY A 233 -12.45 21.09 -12.05
CA GLY A 233 -13.34 22.25 -12.05
C GLY A 233 -12.77 23.44 -11.27
N PRO A 234 -13.26 24.68 -11.53
CA PRO A 234 -12.69 25.89 -10.93
C PRO A 234 -12.99 26.04 -9.44
N SER A 235 -14.04 25.38 -8.93
CA SER A 235 -14.50 25.47 -7.54
C SER A 235 -15.01 24.13 -7.04
N GLY A 236 -14.75 23.76 -5.79
CA GLY A 236 -15.27 22.54 -5.17
C GLY A 236 -14.77 21.25 -5.82
N SER A 237 -13.62 21.33 -6.50
CA SER A 237 -12.94 20.21 -7.16
C SER A 237 -11.71 19.76 -6.37
N VAL A 238 -11.15 18.62 -6.73
CA VAL A 238 -9.87 18.14 -6.17
C VAL A 238 -8.75 19.15 -6.44
N GLY A 239 -8.67 19.69 -7.66
CA GLY A 239 -7.68 20.70 -8.02
C GLY A 239 -7.86 22.02 -7.28
N ASP A 240 -9.12 22.42 -7.03
CA ASP A 240 -9.44 23.60 -6.22
C ASP A 240 -8.97 23.44 -4.78
N LEU A 241 -9.33 22.31 -4.16
CA LEU A 241 -8.91 21.97 -2.80
C LEU A 241 -7.39 21.99 -2.67
N TYR A 242 -6.66 21.27 -3.53
CA TYR A 242 -5.20 21.20 -3.42
C TYR A 242 -4.51 22.52 -3.70
N ARG A 243 -5.07 23.37 -4.57
CA ARG A 243 -4.58 24.74 -4.77
C ARG A 243 -4.77 25.58 -3.51
N GLU A 244 -5.93 25.52 -2.88
CA GLU A 244 -6.24 26.27 -1.66
C GLU A 244 -5.37 25.80 -0.47
N THR A 245 -5.40 24.50 -0.18
CA THR A 245 -4.74 23.95 1.03
C THR A 245 -3.21 24.05 0.98
N SER A 246 -2.64 24.17 -0.22
CA SER A 246 -1.19 24.33 -0.45
C SER A 246 -0.76 25.79 -0.65
N ALA A 247 -1.66 26.77 -0.51
CA ALA A 247 -1.40 28.17 -0.86
C ALA A 247 -0.81 28.33 -2.28
N SER A 248 -1.40 27.63 -3.25
CA SER A 248 -1.00 27.56 -4.67
C SER A 248 0.35 26.90 -4.95
N ALA A 249 0.99 26.25 -3.97
CA ALA A 249 2.19 25.46 -4.23
C ALA A 249 1.91 24.25 -5.13
N VAL A 250 0.67 23.74 -5.13
CA VAL A 250 0.22 22.59 -5.93
C VAL A 250 -0.95 22.97 -6.81
N THR A 251 -0.92 22.53 -8.06
CA THR A 251 -2.08 22.55 -8.96
C THR A 251 -2.28 21.16 -9.57
N PHE A 252 -3.53 20.80 -9.85
CA PHE A 252 -3.85 19.60 -10.62
C PHE A 252 -4.33 20.00 -12.01
N SER A 253 -3.77 19.37 -13.03
CA SER A 253 -4.20 19.51 -14.42
C SER A 253 -4.20 18.14 -15.08
N GLY A 254 -4.98 17.96 -16.15
CA GLY A 254 -5.12 16.62 -16.69
C GLY A 254 -6.21 16.45 -17.72
N SER A 255 -6.54 15.19 -17.98
CA SER A 255 -7.58 14.79 -18.92
C SER A 255 -8.30 13.54 -18.43
N VAL A 256 -9.57 13.42 -18.81
CA VAL A 256 -10.45 12.31 -18.46
C VAL A 256 -10.82 11.56 -19.73
N TYR A 257 -10.65 10.23 -19.74
CA TYR A 257 -11.00 9.37 -20.88
C TYR A 257 -11.88 8.19 -20.45
N GLY A 258 -12.70 7.70 -21.39
CA GLY A 258 -13.66 6.63 -21.16
C GLY A 258 -15.09 7.13 -20.86
N PRO A 259 -15.96 6.28 -20.29
CA PRO A 259 -15.68 4.93 -19.84
C PRO A 259 -15.41 3.94 -20.99
N TRP A 260 -14.38 3.11 -20.86
CA TRP A 260 -14.13 2.00 -21.78
C TRP A 260 -14.60 0.67 -21.20
N GLN A 261 -15.00 -0.26 -22.07
CA GLN A 261 -15.42 -1.60 -21.67
C GLN A 261 -14.19 -2.48 -21.42
N ILE A 262 -13.99 -2.93 -20.17
CA ILE A 262 -12.93 -3.89 -19.83
C ILE A 262 -13.46 -5.33 -19.78
N PRO A 263 -12.65 -6.36 -20.13
CA PRO A 263 -13.09 -7.75 -20.21
C PRO A 263 -13.11 -8.44 -18.83
N TYR A 264 -13.63 -7.75 -17.81
CA TYR A 264 -13.69 -8.24 -16.44
C TYR A 264 -15.06 -7.96 -15.84
N SER A 265 -15.44 -8.77 -14.83
CA SER A 265 -16.64 -8.56 -14.03
C SER A 265 -16.34 -7.83 -12.72
N SER A 266 -17.37 -7.22 -12.14
CA SER A 266 -17.30 -6.55 -10.85
C SER A 266 -17.17 -7.52 -9.66
N GLY A 267 -17.27 -8.83 -9.91
CA GLY A 267 -17.34 -9.91 -8.93
C GLY A 267 -16.01 -10.42 -8.36
N VAL A 268 -14.87 -9.94 -8.87
CA VAL A 268 -13.53 -10.35 -8.39
C VAL A 268 -12.62 -9.14 -8.23
N CYS A 269 -12.15 -8.83 -7.03
CA CYS A 269 -11.30 -7.65 -6.80
C CYS A 269 -9.90 -7.82 -7.43
N SER A 270 -9.69 -7.23 -8.63
CA SER A 270 -8.42 -7.28 -9.35
C SER A 270 -8.01 -5.90 -9.89
N TYR A 271 -7.99 -4.91 -8.99
CA TYR A 271 -7.79 -3.50 -9.33
C TYR A 271 -6.53 -3.23 -10.17
N SER A 272 -5.42 -3.95 -9.93
CA SER A 272 -4.19 -3.83 -10.70
C SER A 272 -4.36 -4.29 -12.16
N THR A 273 -4.97 -5.46 -12.35
CA THR A 273 -5.29 -6.01 -13.68
C THR A 273 -6.22 -5.08 -14.45
N TRP A 274 -7.24 -4.54 -13.78
CA TRP A 274 -8.17 -3.59 -14.39
C TRP A 274 -7.48 -2.30 -14.83
N SER A 275 -6.63 -1.71 -13.97
CA SER A 275 -5.86 -0.52 -14.34
C SER A 275 -4.90 -0.75 -15.50
N ASN A 276 -4.27 -1.92 -15.58
CA ASN A 276 -3.37 -2.26 -16.69
C ASN A 276 -4.14 -2.38 -18.01
N ALA A 277 -5.38 -2.90 -17.99
CA ALA A 277 -6.23 -2.92 -19.18
C ALA A 277 -6.60 -1.51 -19.66
N LEU A 278 -6.89 -0.59 -18.74
CA LEU A 278 -7.15 0.82 -19.06
C LEU A 278 -5.90 1.53 -19.61
N ASP A 279 -4.73 1.30 -19.02
CA ASP A 279 -3.46 1.83 -19.54
C ASP A 279 -3.20 1.37 -20.99
N ASN A 280 -3.45 0.09 -21.28
CA ASN A 280 -3.34 -0.46 -22.63
C ASN A 280 -4.34 0.18 -23.60
N MET A 281 -5.60 0.38 -23.18
CA MET A 281 -6.61 1.07 -24.00
C MET A 281 -6.24 2.52 -24.27
N ALA A 282 -5.75 3.24 -23.26
CA ALA A 282 -5.29 4.61 -23.41
C ALA A 282 -4.13 4.71 -24.41
N THR A 283 -3.15 3.81 -24.28
CA THR A 283 -2.00 3.73 -25.20
C THR A 283 -2.45 3.41 -26.62
N ALA A 284 -3.41 2.50 -26.80
CA ALA A 284 -4.00 2.16 -28.09
C ALA A 284 -4.74 3.34 -28.75
N GLN A 285 -5.18 4.32 -27.96
CA GLN A 285 -5.76 5.59 -28.43
C GLN A 285 -4.71 6.69 -28.64
N GLY A 286 -3.41 6.37 -28.56
CA GLY A 286 -2.31 7.32 -28.76
C GLY A 286 -2.00 8.21 -27.55
N ILE A 287 -2.55 7.92 -26.37
CA ILE A 287 -2.27 8.68 -25.15
C ILE A 287 -0.90 8.25 -24.61
N ASN A 288 0.05 9.18 -24.59
CA ASN A 288 1.35 8.95 -23.97
C ASN A 288 1.25 8.99 -22.44
N LEU A 289 1.25 7.83 -21.80
CA LEU A 289 1.12 7.71 -20.36
C LEU A 289 2.30 8.29 -19.57
N ASN A 290 3.46 8.53 -20.20
CA ASN A 290 4.62 9.14 -19.55
C ASN A 290 4.43 10.63 -19.25
N ASN A 291 3.46 11.28 -19.90
CA ASN A 291 3.11 12.68 -19.63
C ASN A 291 2.36 12.86 -18.30
N PHE A 292 1.94 11.75 -17.68
CA PHE A 292 1.06 11.73 -16.52
C PHE A 292 1.72 10.95 -15.37
N PRO A 293 2.51 11.62 -14.50
CA PRO A 293 3.08 11.01 -13.30
C PRO A 293 2.01 10.55 -12.30
N ARG A 294 0.75 10.94 -12.49
CA ARG A 294 -0.40 10.47 -11.71
C ARG A 294 -1.46 9.84 -12.60
N ARG A 295 -1.97 8.68 -12.18
CA ARG A 295 -3.06 7.98 -12.87
C ARG A 295 -4.18 7.68 -11.88
N VAL A 296 -5.39 8.07 -12.22
CA VAL A 296 -6.61 7.80 -11.45
C VAL A 296 -7.48 6.86 -12.28
N TYR A 297 -7.89 5.75 -11.69
CA TYR A 297 -8.74 4.75 -12.33
C TYR A 297 -10.09 4.71 -11.65
N VAL A 298 -11.16 4.94 -12.40
CA VAL A 298 -12.51 5.03 -11.87
C VAL A 298 -13.32 3.85 -12.36
N PHE A 299 -13.81 3.04 -11.41
CA PHE A 299 -14.59 1.84 -11.67
C PHE A 299 -15.98 1.94 -11.01
N PRO A 300 -16.97 1.19 -11.52
CA PRO A 300 -18.19 0.93 -10.79
C PRO A 300 -17.89 0.28 -9.44
N GLN A 301 -18.80 0.44 -8.48
CA GLN A 301 -18.74 -0.32 -7.22
C GLN A 301 -18.63 -1.82 -7.51
N ASN A 302 -17.76 -2.50 -6.78
CA ASN A 302 -17.36 -3.88 -7.04
C ASN A 302 -17.11 -4.60 -5.72
N VAL A 303 -16.63 -5.85 -5.76
CA VAL A 303 -16.41 -6.68 -4.57
C VAL A 303 -15.18 -6.31 -3.73
N CYS A 304 -14.35 -5.36 -4.15
CA CYS A 304 -13.24 -4.89 -3.31
C CYS A 304 -13.79 -4.34 -1.98
N SER A 305 -13.12 -4.67 -0.88
CA SER A 305 -13.56 -4.24 0.47
C SER A 305 -13.34 -2.74 0.70
N SER A 306 -12.30 -2.18 0.10
CA SER A 306 -11.99 -0.75 0.19
C SER A 306 -12.88 0.06 -0.74
N ALA A 307 -13.13 1.33 -0.39
CA ALA A 307 -13.79 2.31 -1.25
C ALA A 307 -12.86 2.87 -2.33
N GLY A 308 -11.56 2.93 -2.02
CA GLY A 308 -10.50 3.29 -2.93
C GLY A 308 -9.15 2.73 -2.51
N TYR A 309 -8.16 2.96 -3.35
CA TYR A 309 -6.76 2.66 -3.06
C TYR A 309 -5.87 3.80 -3.56
N GLY A 310 -4.81 4.11 -2.84
CA GLY A 310 -3.82 5.12 -3.20
C GLY A 310 -2.39 4.59 -3.06
N SER A 311 -1.62 4.60 -4.15
CA SER A 311 -0.20 4.24 -4.10
C SER A 311 0.70 5.42 -3.71
N SER A 312 1.91 5.12 -3.23
CA SER A 312 2.91 6.13 -2.87
C SER A 312 4.33 5.64 -3.20
N GLY A 313 5.25 6.58 -3.42
CA GLY A 313 6.67 6.28 -3.70
C GLY A 313 6.97 5.74 -5.10
N GLY A 314 5.97 5.55 -5.96
CA GLY A 314 6.15 5.18 -7.37
C GLY A 314 6.12 6.38 -8.31
N THR A 315 6.58 6.21 -9.55
CA THR A 315 6.28 7.15 -10.65
C THR A 315 5.99 6.30 -11.90
N PRO A 316 4.73 6.23 -12.35
CA PRO A 316 3.58 6.99 -11.88
C PRO A 316 3.06 6.53 -10.50
N THR A 317 2.47 7.44 -9.73
CA THR A 317 1.56 7.05 -8.64
C THR A 317 0.16 6.79 -9.19
N ARG A 318 -0.61 5.96 -8.49
CA ARG A 318 -1.90 5.45 -8.94
C ARG A 318 -2.95 5.60 -7.85
N ALA A 319 -4.18 5.93 -8.22
CA ALA A 319 -5.34 5.91 -7.35
C ALA A 319 -6.48 5.14 -8.00
N TRP A 320 -7.22 4.34 -7.23
CA TRP A 320 -8.38 3.57 -7.68
C TRP A 320 -9.60 4.04 -6.93
N ILE A 321 -10.67 4.38 -7.65
CA ILE A 321 -11.89 4.97 -7.11
C ILE A 321 -13.07 4.08 -7.48
N PHE A 322 -13.85 3.64 -6.48
CA PHE A 322 -15.03 2.78 -6.72
C PHE A 322 -16.37 3.48 -6.48
N TYR A 323 -16.33 4.76 -6.09
CA TYR A 323 -17.49 5.62 -5.87
C TYR A 323 -17.32 6.89 -6.68
N CYS A 324 -17.70 6.83 -7.97
CA CYS A 324 -17.31 7.85 -8.96
C CYS A 324 -17.82 9.27 -8.69
N GLY A 325 -18.87 9.43 -7.89
CA GLY A 325 -19.47 10.72 -7.54
C GLY A 325 -18.99 11.33 -6.23
N THR A 326 -18.04 10.69 -5.53
CA THR A 326 -17.61 11.12 -4.19
C THR A 326 -16.30 11.90 -4.28
N THR A 327 -16.36 13.23 -4.45
CA THR A 327 -15.16 14.09 -4.63
C THR A 327 -14.11 13.92 -3.54
N ASP A 328 -14.57 13.82 -2.30
CA ASP A 328 -13.74 13.62 -1.10
C ASP A 328 -12.85 12.37 -1.20
N LEU A 329 -13.36 11.30 -1.81
CA LEU A 329 -12.61 10.06 -2.01
C LEU A 329 -11.47 10.26 -3.03
N TYR A 330 -11.71 11.00 -4.12
CA TYR A 330 -10.64 11.31 -5.07
C TYR A 330 -9.53 12.13 -4.41
N ALA A 331 -9.90 13.12 -3.59
CA ALA A 331 -8.94 13.93 -2.86
C ALA A 331 -8.13 13.09 -1.86
N HIS A 332 -8.79 12.18 -1.13
CA HIS A 332 -8.16 11.25 -0.18
C HIS A 332 -7.12 10.34 -0.85
N GLU A 333 -7.53 9.58 -1.88
CA GLU A 333 -6.63 8.62 -2.53
C GLU A 333 -5.46 9.32 -3.26
N LEU A 334 -5.70 10.50 -3.84
CA LEU A 334 -4.62 11.32 -4.39
C LEU A 334 -3.73 11.93 -3.30
N GLY A 335 -4.24 12.12 -2.09
CA GLY A 335 -3.43 12.53 -0.96
C GLY A 335 -2.35 11.50 -0.64
N HIS A 336 -2.67 10.21 -0.72
CA HIS A 336 -1.68 9.14 -0.62
C HIS A 336 -0.64 9.19 -1.74
N ASN A 337 -1.04 9.53 -2.98
CA ASN A 337 -0.11 9.76 -4.10
C ASN A 337 0.88 10.91 -3.81
N LEU A 338 0.49 11.89 -2.99
CA LEU A 338 1.35 12.98 -2.53
C LEU A 338 2.14 12.64 -1.24
N GLY A 339 1.97 11.43 -0.70
CA GLY A 339 2.66 10.95 0.48
C GLY A 339 1.95 11.25 1.81
N PHE A 340 0.70 11.75 1.78
CA PHE A 340 -0.08 12.01 2.99
C PHE A 340 -0.54 10.74 3.68
N ARG A 341 -0.69 10.83 5.00
CA ARG A 341 -1.13 9.75 5.88
C ARG A 341 -2.53 10.07 6.42
N HIS A 342 -3.22 9.04 6.91
CA HIS A 342 -4.52 9.23 7.56
C HIS A 342 -4.46 10.25 8.69
N ALA A 343 -5.54 11.03 8.78
CA ALA A 343 -5.70 12.03 9.82
C ALA A 343 -6.26 11.38 11.10
N TRP A 344 -5.34 11.09 12.01
CA TRP A 344 -5.59 10.35 13.24
C TRP A 344 -6.02 11.26 14.39
N THR A 345 -6.94 10.77 15.22
CA THR A 345 -7.08 11.21 16.62
C THR A 345 -6.77 10.04 17.54
N PRO A 346 -6.41 10.25 18.82
CA PRO A 346 -6.11 9.17 19.75
C PRO A 346 -7.15 8.03 19.69
N GLY A 347 -6.71 6.84 19.27
CA GLY A 347 -7.56 5.64 19.17
C GLY A 347 -8.42 5.53 17.91
N SER A 348 -8.34 6.44 16.93
CA SER A 348 -9.18 6.40 15.73
C SER A 348 -8.44 6.85 14.47
N GLU A 349 -8.07 5.90 13.58
CA GLU A 349 -7.30 6.14 12.33
C GLU A 349 -7.82 7.30 11.47
N TYR A 350 -9.15 7.41 11.34
CA TYR A 350 -9.85 8.44 10.56
C TYR A 350 -10.58 9.45 11.47
N GLY A 351 -10.13 9.59 12.71
CA GLY A 351 -10.87 10.32 13.74
C GLY A 351 -10.84 11.84 13.58
N ASP A 352 -9.87 12.38 12.84
CA ASP A 352 -9.81 13.80 12.51
C ASP A 352 -10.70 14.07 11.28
N LYS A 353 -11.94 14.47 11.54
CA LYS A 353 -12.91 14.79 10.48
C LYS A 353 -12.70 16.18 9.88
N SER A 354 -11.69 16.93 10.31
CA SER A 354 -11.36 18.24 9.73
C SER A 354 -10.42 18.13 8.53
N ASP A 355 -9.86 16.95 8.26
CA ASP A 355 -8.95 16.66 7.16
C ASP A 355 -9.61 15.70 6.14
N ILE A 356 -9.25 15.81 4.86
CA ILE A 356 -9.69 14.87 3.82
C ILE A 356 -9.04 13.50 3.93
N MET A 357 -7.88 13.40 4.60
CA MET A 357 -7.23 12.16 4.98
C MET A 357 -7.89 11.51 6.22
N GLY A 358 -8.91 12.17 6.78
CA GLY A 358 -9.79 11.61 7.81
C GLY A 358 -10.93 10.79 7.22
N GLN A 359 -12.06 10.77 7.92
CA GLN A 359 -13.25 10.05 7.46
C GLN A 359 -13.76 10.61 6.12
N SER A 360 -14.01 9.74 5.13
CA SER A 360 -14.62 10.14 3.85
C SER A 360 -16.14 10.32 3.93
N GLY A 361 -16.74 10.92 2.90
CA GLY A 361 -18.19 11.15 2.79
C GLY A 361 -18.66 12.48 3.37
N HIS A 362 -17.73 13.41 3.55
CA HIS A 362 -17.96 14.76 4.05
C HIS A 362 -17.60 15.80 2.95
N PRO A 363 -18.11 17.04 2.99
CA PRO A 363 -17.73 18.09 2.02
C PRO A 363 -16.23 18.35 2.05
N LEU A 364 -15.57 18.71 0.94
CA LEU A 364 -14.10 18.89 0.90
C LEU A 364 -13.57 19.77 2.04
N ARG A 365 -12.42 19.36 2.60
CA ARG A 365 -11.75 19.98 3.75
C ARG A 365 -10.27 20.16 3.46
N GLN A 366 -9.64 21.15 4.07
CA GLN A 366 -8.19 21.30 3.95
C GLN A 366 -7.44 20.20 4.71
N LEU A 367 -6.15 20.03 4.42
CA LEU A 367 -5.29 19.19 5.24
C LEU A 367 -5.02 19.82 6.61
N ASN A 368 -4.88 18.98 7.63
CA ASN A 368 -4.42 19.39 8.96
C ASN A 368 -2.93 19.76 8.96
N ALA A 369 -2.44 20.31 10.08
CA ALA A 369 -1.05 20.72 10.17
C ALA A 369 -0.06 19.55 9.98
N ALA A 370 -0.36 18.35 10.44
CA ALA A 370 0.58 17.22 10.32
C ALA A 370 0.87 16.89 8.84
N ASN A 371 -0.17 16.83 8.01
CA ASN A 371 -0.02 16.60 6.58
C ASN A 371 0.56 17.83 5.84
N LYS A 372 0.19 19.05 6.23
CA LYS A 372 0.78 20.27 5.65
C LYS A 372 2.27 20.43 5.98
N ILE A 373 2.70 20.09 7.19
CA ILE A 373 4.11 20.05 7.60
C ILE A 373 4.86 18.99 6.79
N ARG A 374 4.28 17.78 6.66
CA ARG A 374 4.83 16.71 5.82
C ARG A 374 5.02 17.16 4.37
N ALA A 375 4.09 17.96 3.85
CA ALA A 375 4.13 18.51 2.50
C ALA A 375 5.15 19.66 2.33
N GLY A 376 5.63 20.24 3.44
CA GLY A 376 6.42 21.46 3.43
C GLY A 376 5.59 22.73 3.15
N TRP A 377 4.28 22.72 3.37
CA TRP A 377 3.39 23.86 3.13
C TRP A 377 3.26 24.82 4.31
N ILE A 378 3.63 24.38 5.51
CA ILE A 378 3.83 25.25 6.68
C ILE A 378 5.34 25.48 6.84
N PRO A 379 5.85 26.71 6.65
CA PRO A 379 7.23 27.07 6.94
C PRO A 379 7.62 26.74 8.38
N SER A 380 8.85 26.28 8.58
CA SER A 380 9.36 25.90 9.91
C SER A 380 9.23 26.99 10.96
N ALA A 381 9.36 28.27 10.57
CA ALA A 381 9.16 29.42 11.46
C ALA A 381 7.74 29.55 12.04
N ARG A 382 6.75 28.89 11.41
CA ARG A 382 5.35 28.84 11.85
C ARG A 382 4.99 27.53 12.55
N ILE A 383 5.98 26.72 12.90
CA ILE A 383 5.83 25.49 13.66
C ILE A 383 6.47 25.69 15.04
N GLN A 384 5.69 25.52 16.10
CA GLN A 384 6.17 25.70 17.47
C GLN A 384 6.21 24.35 18.20
N ASN A 385 7.41 23.95 18.66
CA ASN A 385 7.56 22.79 19.55
C ASN A 385 7.17 23.18 20.98
N VAL A 386 6.32 22.37 21.61
CA VAL A 386 5.80 22.60 22.96
C VAL A 386 6.45 21.63 23.93
N ASN A 387 7.28 22.16 24.85
CA ASN A 387 8.05 21.38 25.82
C ASN A 387 7.57 21.56 27.27
N GLY A 388 6.41 22.20 27.48
CA GLY A 388 5.87 22.47 28.80
C GLY A 388 4.49 23.11 28.75
N ALA A 389 3.84 23.19 29.90
CA ALA A 389 2.54 23.83 30.03
C ALA A 389 2.63 25.34 29.73
N GLY A 390 1.61 25.88 29.08
CA GLY A 390 1.56 27.29 28.72
C GLY A 390 0.31 27.65 27.94
N VAL A 391 0.16 28.95 27.69
CA VAL A 391 -0.85 29.50 26.79
C VAL A 391 -0.17 29.80 25.46
N PHE A 392 -0.71 29.24 24.38
CA PHE A 392 -0.18 29.38 23.03
C PHE A 392 -1.21 30.09 22.16
N THR A 393 -0.74 31.01 21.31
CA THR A 393 -1.58 31.65 20.28
C THR A 393 -1.17 31.09 18.94
N ILE A 394 -2.14 30.61 18.16
CA ILE A 394 -1.93 30.07 16.82
C ILE A 394 -2.91 30.70 15.83
N ASP A 395 -2.46 30.84 14.60
CA ASP A 395 -3.32 31.20 13.46
C ASP A 395 -3.89 29.95 12.78
N PRO A 396 -5.03 30.07 12.09
CA PRO A 396 -5.57 28.98 11.28
C PRO A 396 -4.56 28.50 10.23
N THR A 397 -4.49 27.20 9.98
CA THR A 397 -3.60 26.63 8.95
C THR A 397 -3.95 27.07 7.52
N ALA A 398 -5.14 27.64 7.30
CA ALA A 398 -5.57 28.21 6.02
C ALA A 398 -5.03 29.64 5.79
N ALA A 399 -4.49 30.31 6.82
CA ALA A 399 -3.99 31.67 6.70
C ALA A 399 -2.70 31.72 5.85
N THR A 400 -2.72 32.51 4.78
CA THR A 400 -1.60 32.62 3.83
C THR A 400 -0.51 33.60 4.30
N ASN A 401 -0.88 34.63 5.07
CA ASN A 401 0.01 35.69 5.55
C ASN A 401 0.22 35.68 7.08
N SER A 402 0.16 34.49 7.69
CA SER A 402 0.35 34.37 9.14
C SER A 402 1.76 34.77 9.55
N VAL A 403 1.85 35.51 10.66
CA VAL A 403 3.12 35.96 11.27
C VAL A 403 3.40 35.27 12.61
N ILE A 404 2.51 34.36 13.03
CA ILE A 404 2.65 33.56 14.25
C ILE A 404 2.61 32.06 13.91
N ALA A 405 2.69 31.20 14.92
CA ALA A 405 2.60 29.77 14.72
C ALA A 405 1.24 29.35 14.13
N GLN A 406 1.23 28.35 13.25
CA GLN A 406 0.01 27.72 12.71
C GLN A 406 -0.10 26.25 13.14
N ALA A 407 0.94 25.73 13.80
CA ALA A 407 0.98 24.37 14.28
C ALA A 407 1.80 24.29 15.56
N LEU A 408 1.26 23.60 16.56
CA LEU A 408 2.00 23.18 17.74
C LEU A 408 2.36 21.70 17.59
N VAL A 409 3.59 21.36 17.93
CA VAL A 409 4.09 19.98 17.96
C VAL A 409 4.35 19.62 19.42
N VAL A 410 3.62 18.62 19.91
CA VAL A 410 3.71 18.16 21.30
C VAL A 410 4.25 16.72 21.29
N PRO A 411 5.44 16.45 21.84
CA PRO A 411 5.97 15.09 21.89
C PRO A 411 5.11 14.20 22.77
N LYS A 412 4.86 12.96 22.33
CA LYS A 412 4.24 11.95 23.19
C LYS A 412 5.29 11.46 24.21
N PRO A 413 4.93 11.27 25.49
CA PRO A 413 5.90 10.87 26.52
C PRO A 413 6.34 9.40 26.41
N ASP A 414 5.56 8.57 25.73
CA ASP A 414 5.67 7.10 25.71
C ASP A 414 6.17 6.53 24.37
N THR A 415 6.25 7.36 23.33
CA THR A 415 6.62 6.96 21.97
C THR A 415 7.52 8.01 21.32
N LYS A 416 8.03 7.73 20.12
CA LYS A 416 8.75 8.73 19.31
C LYS A 416 7.81 9.60 18.46
N ASP A 417 6.50 9.50 18.69
CA ASP A 417 5.49 10.26 17.95
C ASP A 417 5.28 11.66 18.54
N ASN A 418 4.59 12.50 17.76
CA ASN A 418 4.11 13.79 18.21
C ASN A 418 2.59 13.90 18.01
N TYR A 419 1.92 14.62 18.90
CA TYR A 419 0.64 15.25 18.61
C TYR A 419 0.85 16.56 17.87
N PHE A 420 -0.08 16.89 16.98
CA PHE A 420 -0.13 18.15 16.27
C PHE A 420 -1.44 18.86 16.65
N ILE A 421 -1.34 20.15 17.01
CA ILE A 421 -2.49 21.01 17.29
C ILE A 421 -2.48 22.13 16.25
N SER A 422 -3.63 22.40 15.63
CA SER A 422 -3.73 23.31 14.49
C SER A 422 -5.10 23.89 14.28
#